data_AF-A0A133XTC0-F1
#
_entry.id   AF-A0A133XTC0-F1
#
_cell.length_a   1.000
_cell.length_b   1.000
_cell.length_c   1.000
_cell.angle_alpha   90.00
_cell.angle_beta   90.00
_cell.angle_gamma   90.00
#
_symmetry.space_group_name_H-M   'P 1'
#
loop_
_entity.id
_entity.type
_entity.pdbx_description
1 polymer ?
#
loop_
_entity_poly.entity_id
_entity_poly.type
_entity_poly.pdbx_seq_one_letter_code
_entity_poly.pdbx_strand_id
1 'polypeptide(L)' 'MEMLDYLNHTLLERNVEPMAFDYDCREGICGCCGLYINGKPHGPQPRTTTCELHMRFFKDGSTITIEPWRQAPSPSSRI' A
#
# COMPACT_ATOMS: atom_id res chain seq x y z
N MET A 1 11.19 5.96 6.40
CA MET A 1 10.88 4.93 5.38
C MET A 1 9.41 4.61 5.40
N GLU A 2 8.81 4.78 4.24
CA GLU A 2 7.44 4.56 3.84
C GLU A 2 7.21 3.05 3.74
N MET A 3 5.97 2.63 3.99
CA MET A 3 5.60 1.23 4.14
C MET A 3 5.83 0.44 2.84
N LEU A 4 5.41 0.99 1.69
CA LEU A 4 5.54 0.31 0.41
C LEU A 4 7.00 0.21 -0.06
N ASP A 5 7.82 1.22 0.27
CA ASP A 5 9.26 1.18 0.00
C ASP A 5 9.96 0.14 0.88
N TYR A 6 9.59 0.07 2.17
CA TYR A 6 10.08 -0.97 3.07
C TYR A 6 9.75 -2.38 2.55
N LEU A 7 8.51 -2.58 2.07
CA LEU A 7 8.09 -3.86 1.50
C LEU A 7 8.92 -4.22 0.28
N ASN A 8 9.03 -3.32 -0.69
CA ASN A 8 9.76 -3.61 -1.93
C ASN A 8 11.25 -3.85 -1.67
N HIS A 9 11.87 -3.12 -0.74
CA HIS A 9 13.22 -3.41 -0.29
C HIS A 9 13.34 -4.83 0.30
N THR A 10 12.41 -5.21 1.17
CA THR A 10 12.38 -6.54 1.79
C THR A 10 12.19 -7.66 0.75
N LEU A 11 11.38 -7.43 -0.28
CA LEU A 11 11.18 -8.39 -1.38
C LEU A 11 12.48 -8.57 -2.19
N LEU A 12 13.14 -7.46 -2.52
CA LEU A 12 14.43 -7.47 -3.22
C LEU A 12 15.51 -8.24 -2.44
N GLU A 13 15.63 -8.01 -1.13
CA GLU A 13 16.57 -8.76 -0.27
C GLU A 13 16.31 -10.27 -0.27
N ARG A 14 15.06 -10.67 -0.50
CA ARG A 14 14.63 -12.08 -0.57
C ARG A 14 14.70 -12.67 -1.99
N ASN A 15 15.21 -11.93 -2.97
CA ASN A 15 15.16 -12.28 -4.40
C ASN A 15 13.73 -12.56 -4.89
N VAL A 16 12.75 -11.83 -4.37
CA VAL A 16 11.35 -11.86 -4.80
C VAL A 16 11.07 -10.60 -5.62
N GLU A 17 10.29 -10.74 -6.68
CA GLU A 17 9.89 -9.61 -7.51
C GLU A 17 9.15 -8.55 -6.67
N PRO A 18 9.54 -7.26 -6.77
CA PRO A 18 8.86 -6.17 -6.08
C PRO A 18 7.39 -6.05 -6.48
N MET A 19 6.58 -5.56 -5.58
CA MET A 19 5.19 -5.23 -5.88
C MET A 19 5.12 -3.95 -6.71
N ALA A 20 4.48 -4.04 -7.87
CA ALA A 20 4.07 -2.87 -8.65
C ALA A 20 2.79 -2.27 -8.04
N PHE A 21 2.77 -0.95 -7.87
CA PHE A 21 1.60 -0.19 -7.47
C PHE A 21 1.61 1.17 -8.16
N ASP A 22 0.43 1.73 -8.39
CA ASP A 22 0.31 3.04 -9.03
C ASP A 22 0.83 4.14 -8.09
N TYR A 23 1.77 4.93 -8.59
CA TYR A 23 2.28 6.12 -7.92
C TYR A 23 2.61 7.20 -8.96
N ASP A 24 2.41 8.46 -8.56
CA ASP A 24 2.77 9.63 -9.37
C ASP A 24 3.50 10.64 -8.48
N CYS A 25 2.77 11.39 -7.64
CA CYS A 25 3.38 12.46 -6.84
C CYS A 25 4.18 12.01 -5.60
N ARG A 26 3.91 10.83 -5.02
CA ARG A 26 4.42 10.38 -3.69
C ARG A 26 4.30 11.37 -2.52
N GLU A 27 3.45 12.39 -2.63
CA GLU A 27 3.26 13.46 -1.64
C GLU A 27 1.78 13.54 -1.17
N GLY A 28 0.99 12.51 -1.48
CA GLY A 28 -0.40 12.42 -1.03
C GLY A 28 -1.42 13.30 -1.76
N ILE A 29 -1.05 13.95 -2.88
CA ILE A 29 -1.92 14.90 -3.59
C ILE A 29 -2.60 14.34 -4.85
N CYS A 30 -2.01 13.35 -5.53
CA CYS A 30 -2.52 12.84 -6.81
C CYS A 30 -3.65 11.80 -6.70
N GLY A 31 -3.76 11.10 -5.58
CA GLY A 31 -4.73 10.02 -5.37
C GLY A 31 -4.39 8.66 -6.00
N CYS A 32 -3.32 8.52 -6.78
CA CYS A 32 -2.97 7.26 -7.48
C CYS A 32 -2.60 6.10 -6.53
N CYS A 33 -2.08 6.38 -5.34
CA CYS A 33 -1.66 5.36 -4.38
C CYS A 33 -2.83 4.72 -3.59
N GLY A 34 -4.02 4.65 -4.18
CA GLY A 34 -5.23 4.13 -3.54
C GLY A 34 -5.15 2.63 -3.26
N LEU A 35 -4.91 2.25 -2.00
CA LEU A 35 -4.85 0.87 -1.55
C LEU A 35 -5.57 0.73 -0.20
N TYR A 36 -5.95 -0.49 0.14
CA TYR A 36 -6.43 -0.85 1.47
C TYR A 36 -5.29 -1.46 2.27
N ILE A 37 -5.09 -0.98 3.50
CA ILE A 37 -4.11 -1.54 4.43
C ILE A 37 -4.87 -2.02 5.67
N ASN A 38 -4.81 -3.33 5.94
CA ASN A 38 -5.60 -4.00 6.98
C ASN A 38 -7.11 -3.67 6.89
N GLY A 39 -7.69 -3.74 5.69
CA GLY A 39 -9.10 -3.44 5.44
C GLY A 39 -9.50 -1.96 5.55
N LYS A 40 -8.54 -1.04 5.78
CA LYS A 40 -8.81 0.41 5.84
C LYS A 40 -8.26 1.13 4.60
N PRO A 41 -9.04 2.00 3.94
CA PRO A 41 -8.53 2.85 2.87
C PRO A 41 -7.36 3.69 3.39
N HIS A 42 -6.22 3.66 2.69
CA HIS A 42 -4.98 4.36 3.06
C HIS A 42 -4.35 3.96 4.42
N GLY A 43 -4.92 2.95 5.07
CA GLY A 43 -4.42 2.37 6.30
C GLY A 43 -4.86 3.03 7.61
N PRO A 44 -4.19 2.69 8.72
CA PRO A 44 -4.69 2.99 10.05
C PRO A 44 -4.46 4.44 10.49
N GLN A 45 -3.55 5.16 9.84
CA GLN A 45 -3.17 6.52 10.22
C GLN A 45 -4.15 7.55 9.62
N PRO A 46 -4.83 8.35 10.45
CA PRO A 46 -5.72 9.39 9.95
C PRO A 46 -4.98 10.49 9.18
N ARG A 47 -5.61 11.01 8.11
CA ARG A 47 -5.08 12.10 7.27
C ARG A 47 -3.71 11.77 6.67
N THR A 48 -3.51 10.53 6.26
CA THR A 48 -2.30 10.05 5.61
C THR A 48 -2.68 9.23 4.40
N THR A 49 -1.92 9.37 3.32
CA THR A 49 -2.07 8.58 2.10
C THR A 49 -1.20 7.34 2.16
N THR A 50 -1.50 6.33 1.34
CA THR A 50 -0.73 5.07 1.35
C THR A 50 0.75 5.30 1.03
N CYS A 51 1.08 6.23 0.13
CA CYS A 51 2.47 6.51 -0.24
C CYS A 51 3.28 7.18 0.87
N GLU A 52 2.62 7.83 1.83
CA GLU A 52 3.27 8.49 2.99
C GLU A 52 3.13 7.68 4.29
N LEU A 53 2.44 6.54 4.24
CA LEU A 53 2.22 5.71 5.40
C LEU A 53 3.54 5.07 5.84
N HIS A 54 3.97 5.30 7.08
CA HIS A 54 5.23 4.77 7.61
C HIS A 54 5.05 3.49 8.43
N MET A 55 6.09 2.63 8.43
CA MET A 55 6.11 1.39 9.23
C MET A 55 5.98 1.63 10.75
N ARG A 56 6.37 2.81 11.26
CA ARG A 56 6.28 3.18 12.69
C ARG A 56 4.86 3.18 13.26
N PHE A 57 3.83 3.18 12.40
CA PHE A 57 2.43 3.10 12.83
C PHE A 57 1.95 1.67 13.06
N PHE A 58 2.79 0.68 12.75
CA PHE A 58 2.51 -0.74 12.96
C PHE A 58 3.33 -1.26 14.14
N LYS A 59 2.79 -2.26 14.82
CA LYS A 59 3.49 -2.92 15.92
C LYS A 59 4.50 -3.92 15.36
N ASP A 60 5.64 -4.05 16.01
CA ASP A 60 6.61 -5.08 15.65
C ASP A 60 5.99 -6.47 15.73
N GLY A 61 6.29 -7.31 14.74
CA GLY A 61 5.71 -8.66 14.60
C GLY A 61 4.25 -8.70 14.12
N SER A 62 3.61 -7.56 13.86
CA SER A 62 2.27 -7.56 13.27
C SER A 62 2.27 -7.97 11.80
N THR A 63 1.25 -8.72 11.40
CA THR A 63 0.96 -8.99 9.99
C THR A 63 0.23 -7.80 9.39
N ILE A 64 0.76 -7.25 8.30
CA ILE A 64 0.11 -6.18 7.55
C ILE A 64 -0.41 -6.76 6.24
N THR A 65 -1.70 -6.57 5.97
CA THR A 65 -2.37 -6.97 4.74
C THR A 65 -2.49 -5.76 3.83
N ILE A 66 -2.03 -5.89 2.59
CA ILE A 66 -2.18 -4.87 1.54
C ILE A 66 -3.13 -5.43 0.50
N GLU A 67 -4.19 -4.68 0.19
CA GLU A 67 -5.24 -5.12 -0.71
C GLU A 67 -5.46 -4.06 -1.79
N PRO A 68 -5.77 -4.46 -3.04
CA PRO A 68 -6.07 -3.53 -4.11
C PRO A 68 -7.32 -2.71 -3.77
N TRP A 69 -7.45 -1.54 -4.39
CA TRP A 69 -8.68 -0.76 -4.29
C TRP A 69 -9.87 -1.61 -4.74
N ARG A 70 -10.85 -1.77 -3.85
CA ARG A 70 -12.07 -2.52 -4.15
C ARG A 70 -12.96 -1.65 -5.04
N GLN A 71 -12.94 -1.88 -6.36
CA GLN A 71 -14.10 -1.54 -7.17
C GLN A 71 -15.18 -2.61 -6.93
N ALA A 72 -16.45 -2.19 -6.83
CA ALA A 72 -17.55 -3.14 -6.97
C ALA A 72 -17.34 -3.91 -8.29
N PRO A 73 -17.50 -5.25 -8.32
CA PRO A 73 -17.26 -6.02 -9.53
C PRO A 73 -18.14 -5.46 -10.64
N SER A 74 -17.50 -4.87 -11.65
CA SER A 74 -18.15 -4.48 -12.89
C SER A 74 -17.95 -5.63 -13.89
N PRO A 75 -18.84 -5.82 -14.89
CA PRO A 75 -18.77 -6.96 -15.80
C PRO A 75 -17.42 -7.12 -16.52
N SER A 76 -16.61 -6.06 -16.60
CA SER A 76 -15.31 -6.01 -17.25
C SER A 76 -14.11 -6.30 -16.34
N SER A 77 -14.27 -6.39 -15.01
CA SER A 77 -13.16 -6.69 -14.11
C SER A 77 -13.01 -8.22 -13.91
N ARG A 78 -12.53 -8.92 -14.94
CA ARG A 78 -11.92 -10.25 -14.78
C ARG A 78 -10.41 -10.08 -14.70
N ILE A 79 -9.84 -10.54 -13.58
CA ILE A 79 -8.42 -10.80 -13.40
C ILE A 79 -8.13 -12.17 -14.00
#